data_AF-A0A8J7XMC5-F1
#
_entry.id   AF-A0A8J7XMC5-F1
#
_cell.length_a   1.000
_cell.length_b   1.000
_cell.length_c   1.000
_cell.angle_alpha   90.00
_cell.angle_beta   90.00
_cell.angle_gamma   90.00
#
_symmetry.space_group_name_H-M   'P 1'
#
loop_
_entity.id
_entity.type
_entity.pdbx_description
1 polymer ?
#
loop_
_entity_poly.entity_id
_entity_poly.type
_entity_poly.pdbx_seq_one_letter_code
_entity_poly.pdbx_strand_id
1 'polypeptide(L)'
;MEDKNKREGHSQRMGSLESDRQKQVIVNGEAERIQSKGDVGMNQGSKGLYIACPVCGGRISEEHLPNKESVIDDGIFYMIENDRIINSRMTIEHKFDHFYNEEEDCILSDPHALVSIIEAEFDGAGRCALFSVLEVYAASPGGTPLLSDHTR
;
A
#
# COMPACT_ATOMS: atom_id res chain seq x y z
N MET A 1 -3.95 -52.27 -46.95
CA MET A 1 -2.63 -51.69 -46.68
C MET A 1 -2.65 -50.28 -47.26
N GLU A 2 -3.50 -49.37 -46.81
CA GLU A 2 -3.53 -48.70 -45.49
C GLU A 2 -2.20 -48.03 -45.16
N ASP A 3 -2.15 -46.71 -45.33
CA ASP A 3 -1.45 -45.82 -44.41
C ASP A 3 -2.11 -44.43 -44.43
N LYS A 4 -2.85 -44.14 -43.35
CA LYS A 4 -3.39 -42.82 -42.99
C LYS A 4 -2.63 -42.38 -41.75
N ASN A 5 -1.82 -41.33 -41.83
CA ASN A 5 -1.18 -40.75 -40.65
C ASN A 5 -1.62 -39.29 -40.49
N LYS A 6 -2.66 -39.12 -39.66
CA LYS A 6 -3.22 -37.84 -39.21
C LYS A 6 -2.52 -37.48 -37.90
N ARG A 7 -1.78 -36.37 -37.85
CA ARG A 7 -1.29 -35.79 -36.60
C ARG A 7 -1.91 -34.40 -36.41
N GLU A 8 -2.86 -34.32 -35.49
CA GLU A 8 -3.40 -33.09 -34.94
C GLU A 8 -2.51 -32.65 -33.78
N GLY A 9 -1.91 -31.46 -33.89
CA GLY A 9 -1.10 -30.83 -32.86
C GLY A 9 -1.82 -29.62 -32.27
N HIS A 10 -2.18 -29.75 -31.01
CA HIS A 10 -2.94 -28.84 -30.16
C HIS A 10 -2.45 -27.38 -30.17
N SER A 11 -3.40 -26.46 -30.33
CA SER A 11 -3.28 -25.06 -29.97
C SER A 11 -3.74 -24.89 -28.52
N GLN A 12 -2.87 -24.39 -27.64
CA GLN A 12 -3.27 -23.89 -26.33
C GLN A 12 -2.68 -22.50 -26.12
N ARG A 13 -3.58 -21.52 -26.17
CA ARG A 13 -3.42 -20.15 -25.65
C ARG A 13 -3.12 -20.22 -24.16
N MET A 14 -2.07 -19.56 -23.71
CA MET A 14 -1.91 -19.18 -22.31
C MET A 14 -2.07 -17.67 -22.23
N GLY A 15 -3.25 -17.25 -21.77
CA GLY A 15 -3.56 -15.86 -21.47
C GLY A 15 -3.05 -15.48 -20.08
N SER A 16 -2.58 -14.23 -20.00
CA SER A 16 -2.61 -13.30 -18.87
C SER A 16 -2.69 -13.89 -17.45
N LEU A 17 -1.58 -13.81 -16.70
CA LEU A 17 -1.61 -13.88 -15.24
C LEU A 17 -1.92 -12.49 -14.69
N GLU A 18 -3.20 -12.21 -14.51
CA GLU A 18 -3.66 -11.18 -13.58
C GLU A 18 -3.25 -11.61 -12.16
N SER A 19 -2.50 -10.75 -11.47
CA SER A 19 -2.26 -10.90 -10.04
C SER A 19 -2.38 -9.54 -9.33
N ASP A 20 -3.47 -8.85 -9.61
CA ASP A 20 -3.95 -7.77 -8.78
C ASP A 20 -4.64 -8.37 -7.55
N ARG A 21 -3.85 -8.59 -6.51
CA ARG A 21 -4.35 -8.82 -5.15
C ARG A 21 -3.85 -7.70 -4.26
N GLN A 22 -4.35 -6.50 -4.53
CA GLN A 22 -4.38 -5.38 -3.59
C GLN A 22 -5.27 -5.80 -2.42
N LYS A 23 -4.65 -6.23 -1.31
CA LYS A 23 -5.36 -6.65 -0.10
C LYS A 23 -5.32 -5.54 0.93
N GLN A 24 -6.51 -4.96 1.12
CA GLN A 24 -7.12 -4.52 2.38
C GLN A 24 -6.20 -3.84 3.40
N VAL A 25 -6.30 -2.51 3.42
CA VAL A 25 -5.99 -1.66 4.57
C VAL A 25 -6.95 -2.01 5.70
N ILE A 26 -6.42 -2.42 6.86
CA ILE A 26 -7.18 -2.53 8.10
C ILE A 26 -6.93 -1.24 8.87
N VAL A 27 -7.95 -0.38 8.96
CA VAL A 27 -7.94 0.77 9.88
C VAL A 27 -8.81 0.41 11.07
N ASN A 28 -8.29 0.65 12.27
CA ASN A 28 -8.94 0.34 13.54
C ASN A 28 -10.38 0.90 13.64
N GLY A 29 -11.33 0.00 13.87
CA GLY A 29 -12.74 0.29 14.13
C GLY A 29 -13.53 -1.00 14.28
N GLU A 30 -13.48 -1.58 15.48
CA GLU A 30 -14.27 -2.73 15.96
C GLU A 30 -14.05 -4.09 15.26
N ALA A 31 -13.44 -5.02 15.99
CA ALA A 31 -13.24 -6.40 15.56
C ALA A 31 -14.57 -7.18 15.55
N GLU A 32 -15.30 -7.17 14.44
CA GLU A 32 -16.36 -8.16 14.21
C GLU A 32 -15.87 -9.32 13.34
N ARG A 33 -15.74 -10.46 14.01
CA ARG A 33 -15.42 -11.77 13.45
C ARG A 33 -16.60 -12.28 12.63
N ILE A 34 -16.61 -12.08 11.32
CA ILE A 34 -17.63 -12.68 10.45
C ILE A 34 -17.07 -13.94 9.80
N GLN A 35 -17.57 -15.09 10.27
CA GLN A 35 -17.41 -16.39 9.63
C GLN A 35 -18.14 -16.38 8.28
N SER A 36 -17.44 -16.83 7.24
CA SER A 36 -17.97 -16.96 5.89
C SER A 36 -19.00 -18.09 5.80
N LYS A 37 -20.18 -17.79 5.24
CA LYS A 37 -21.03 -18.73 4.48
C LYS A 37 -22.20 -17.99 3.82
N GLY A 38 -22.34 -18.16 2.50
CA GLY A 38 -23.60 -17.98 1.78
C GLY A 38 -23.66 -16.82 0.81
N ASP A 39 -23.82 -17.15 -0.47
CA ASP A 39 -24.07 -16.27 -1.61
C ASP A 39 -25.27 -15.34 -1.42
N VAL A 40 -25.10 -14.01 -1.57
CA VAL A 40 -26.14 -13.07 -2.02
C VAL A 40 -25.49 -11.80 -2.59
N GLY A 41 -25.79 -11.49 -3.86
CA GLY A 41 -26.03 -10.14 -4.37
C GLY A 41 -24.87 -9.14 -4.40
N MET A 42 -24.17 -9.07 -5.53
CA MET A 42 -23.37 -7.90 -5.91
C MET A 42 -24.29 -6.71 -6.18
N ASN A 43 -24.59 -5.93 -5.16
CA ASN A 43 -25.01 -4.54 -5.32
C ASN A 43 -24.63 -3.72 -4.08
N GLN A 44 -23.35 -3.36 -4.01
CA GLN A 44 -22.90 -2.26 -3.17
C GLN A 44 -21.86 -1.48 -3.98
N GLY A 45 -22.24 -0.26 -4.39
CA GLY A 45 -21.29 0.71 -4.89
C GLY A 45 -20.19 0.89 -3.85
N SER A 46 -18.95 0.65 -4.26
CA SER A 46 -17.76 0.81 -3.44
C SER A 46 -17.66 2.27 -3.00
N LYS A 47 -18.19 2.59 -1.81
CA LYS A 47 -17.76 3.78 -1.09
C LYS A 47 -16.27 3.58 -0.81
N GLY A 48 -15.41 4.25 -1.56
CA GLY A 48 -13.96 4.17 -1.39
C GLY A 48 -13.59 4.40 0.06
N LEU A 49 -12.69 3.57 0.59
CA LEU A 49 -12.10 3.80 1.89
C LEU A 49 -11.23 5.06 1.77
N TYR A 50 -11.50 6.07 2.59
CA TYR A 50 -10.69 7.28 2.67
C TYR A 50 -10.02 7.36 4.04
N ILE A 51 -8.87 8.01 4.11
CA ILE A 51 -8.19 8.31 5.37
C ILE A 51 -8.52 9.76 5.76
N ALA A 52 -8.98 9.98 6.99
CA ALA A 52 -9.21 11.33 7.49
C ALA A 52 -7.90 11.95 7.97
N CYS A 53 -7.64 13.20 7.60
CA CYS A 53 -6.50 13.95 8.08
C CYS A 53 -6.64 14.19 9.60
N PRO A 54 -5.64 13.81 10.41
CA PRO A 54 -5.71 13.97 11.86
C PRO A 54 -5.63 15.44 12.32
N VAL A 55 -5.32 16.38 11.42
CA VAL A 55 -5.20 17.81 11.73
C VAL A 55 -6.49 18.56 11.42
N CYS A 56 -7.03 18.46 10.20
CA CYS A 56 -8.22 19.19 9.79
C CYS A 56 -9.50 18.34 9.68
N GLY A 57 -9.40 17.01 9.80
CA GLY A 57 -10.52 16.09 9.59
C GLY A 57 -10.91 15.88 8.11
N GLY A 58 -10.34 16.64 7.18
CA GLY A 58 -10.59 16.52 5.74
C GLY A 58 -10.09 15.18 5.17
N ARG A 59 -10.66 14.76 4.05
CA ARG A 59 -10.32 13.47 3.41
C ARG A 59 -9.00 13.56 2.66
N ILE A 60 -8.20 12.51 2.82
CA ILE A 60 -7.00 12.25 2.03
C ILE A 60 -7.38 11.13 1.05
N SER A 61 -7.38 11.45 -0.24
CA SER A 61 -7.64 10.47 -1.29
C SER A 61 -6.44 9.51 -1.44
N GLU A 62 -6.70 8.31 -1.98
CA GLU A 62 -5.69 7.27 -2.14
C GLU A 62 -4.49 7.72 -2.98
N GLU A 63 -4.71 8.61 -3.96
CA GLU A 63 -3.65 9.15 -4.83
C GLU A 63 -2.70 10.11 -4.10
N HIS A 64 -3.13 10.69 -2.98
CA HIS A 64 -2.34 11.59 -2.13
C HIS A 64 -1.76 10.88 -0.90
N LEU A 65 -2.06 9.59 -0.73
CA LEU A 65 -1.37 8.77 0.26
C LEU A 65 -0.01 8.30 -0.28
N PRO A 66 0.97 8.07 0.61
CA PRO A 66 2.23 7.46 0.22
C PRO A 66 1.99 6.12 -0.48
N ASN A 67 2.60 5.95 -1.65
CA ASN A 67 2.46 4.75 -2.46
C ASN A 67 3.78 3.96 -2.49
N LYS A 68 3.71 2.73 -3.00
CA LYS A 68 4.88 1.85 -3.05
C LYS A 68 6.05 2.47 -3.83
N GLU A 69 5.75 3.10 -4.96
CA GLU A 69 6.79 3.66 -5.84
C GLU A 69 7.56 4.77 -5.11
N SER A 70 6.85 5.73 -4.50
CA SER A 70 7.49 6.86 -3.81
C SER A 70 8.25 6.46 -2.55
N VAL A 71 7.78 5.44 -1.82
CA VAL A 71 8.36 5.04 -0.54
C VAL A 71 9.47 4.00 -0.70
N ILE A 72 9.23 2.98 -1.53
CA ILE A 72 10.13 1.84 -1.66
C ILE A 72 11.11 2.07 -2.80
N ASP A 73 10.60 2.35 -3.99
CA ASP A 73 11.40 2.42 -5.23
C ASP A 73 12.24 3.70 -5.25
N ASP A 74 11.64 4.84 -4.92
CA ASP A 74 12.32 6.14 -4.88
C ASP A 74 12.97 6.46 -3.53
N GLY A 75 12.43 5.90 -2.44
CA GLY A 75 12.95 6.14 -1.08
C GLY A 75 14.01 5.12 -0.68
N ILE A 76 13.56 3.92 -0.31
CA ILE A 76 14.40 2.93 0.37
C ILE A 76 15.49 2.37 -0.55
N PHE A 77 15.19 2.01 -1.80
CA PHE A 77 16.19 1.42 -2.68
C PHE A 77 17.32 2.38 -3.02
N TYR A 78 17.05 3.68 -3.10
CA TYR A 78 18.10 4.68 -3.27
C TYR A 78 19.01 4.82 -2.06
N MET A 79 18.52 4.58 -0.85
CA MET A 79 19.34 4.66 0.37
C MET A 79 20.23 3.43 0.58
N ILE A 80 19.87 2.30 -0.03
CA ILE A 80 20.54 1.02 0.18
C ILE A 80 21.33 0.64 -1.08
N GLU A 81 22.46 1.31 -1.29
CA GLU A 81 23.28 1.12 -2.52
C GLU A 81 23.95 -0.27 -2.61
N ASN A 82 24.26 -0.90 -1.47
CA ASN A 82 25.03 -2.16 -1.43
C ASN A 82 24.41 -3.26 -0.56
N ASP A 83 23.32 -2.99 0.16
CA ASP A 83 22.61 -4.01 0.93
C ASP A 83 21.34 -4.45 0.21
N ARG A 84 20.79 -5.60 0.62
CA ARG A 84 19.54 -6.13 0.06
C ARG A 84 18.63 -6.59 1.18
N ILE A 85 17.37 -6.18 1.12
CA ILE A 85 16.32 -6.65 2.02
C ILE A 85 15.77 -7.96 1.44
N ILE A 86 15.76 -9.04 2.23
CA ILE A 86 15.31 -10.37 1.77
C ILE A 86 14.38 -10.98 2.81
N ASN A 87 13.23 -11.52 2.39
CA ASN A 87 12.28 -12.25 3.25
C ASN A 87 11.99 -11.52 4.57
N SER A 88 11.76 -10.21 4.47
CA SER A 88 11.67 -9.33 5.62
C SER A 88 10.35 -8.59 5.61
N ARG A 89 9.77 -8.43 6.80
CA ARG A 89 8.65 -7.51 7.04
C ARG A 89 9.21 -6.32 7.80
N MET A 90 8.92 -5.13 7.32
CA MET A 90 9.41 -3.88 7.90
C MET A 90 8.28 -2.88 8.11
N THR A 91 8.47 -2.05 9.11
CA THR A 91 7.62 -0.90 9.40
C THR A 91 8.42 0.36 9.07
N ILE A 92 7.85 1.22 8.24
CA ILE A 92 8.47 2.42 7.70
C ILE A 92 7.66 3.62 8.19
N GLU A 93 8.33 4.60 8.78
CA GLU A 93 7.73 5.92 9.01
C GLU A 93 8.02 6.79 7.79
N HIS A 94 6.99 7.29 7.12
CA HIS A 94 7.13 8.14 5.95
C HIS A 94 6.43 9.47 6.16
N LYS A 95 7.16 10.57 5.94
CA LYS A 95 6.62 11.92 6.06
C LYS A 95 6.03 12.37 4.72
N PHE A 96 4.85 12.96 4.76
CA PHE A 96 4.18 13.51 3.58
C PHE A 96 3.31 14.70 3.96
N ASP A 97 2.93 15.53 2.99
CA ASP A 97 2.10 16.70 3.20
C ASP A 97 0.68 16.47 2.67
N HIS A 98 -0.32 16.79 3.49
CA HIS A 98 -1.70 16.92 3.03
C HIS A 98 -1.92 18.37 2.58
N PHE A 99 -1.93 18.58 1.26
CA PHE A 99 -2.08 19.90 0.63
C PHE A 99 -3.35 20.04 -0.22
N TYR A 100 -4.12 18.97 -0.42
CA TYR A 100 -5.31 18.97 -1.27
C TYR A 100 -6.52 18.42 -0.51
N ASN A 101 -7.60 19.19 -0.46
CA ASN A 101 -8.86 18.80 0.13
C ASN A 101 -9.78 18.21 -0.96
N GLU A 102 -10.00 16.90 -0.90
CA GLU A 102 -10.89 16.21 -1.86
C GLU A 102 -12.35 16.65 -1.74
N GLU A 103 -12.83 17.01 -0.55
CA GLU A 103 -14.24 17.40 -0.35
C GLU A 103 -14.58 18.76 -0.98
N GLU A 104 -13.62 19.68 -0.96
CA GLU A 104 -13.77 21.04 -1.48
C GLU A 104 -13.15 21.22 -2.88
N ASP A 105 -12.51 20.17 -3.42
CA ASP A 105 -11.76 20.19 -4.69
C ASP A 105 -10.81 21.39 -4.77
N CYS A 106 -10.02 21.60 -3.71
CA CYS A 106 -9.13 22.75 -3.62
C CYS A 106 -7.82 22.47 -2.88
N ILE A 107 -6.81 23.29 -3.16
CA ILE A 107 -5.54 23.27 -2.42
C ILE A 107 -5.76 23.94 -1.07
N LEU A 108 -5.28 23.30 0.00
CA LEU A 108 -5.33 23.83 1.35
C LEU A 108 -4.49 25.10 1.47
N SER A 109 -5.05 26.13 2.10
CA SER A 109 -4.33 27.37 2.41
C SER A 109 -3.22 27.15 3.45
N ASP A 110 -3.37 26.14 4.30
CA ASP A 110 -2.39 25.70 5.28
C ASP A 110 -2.18 24.18 5.14
N PRO A 111 -1.16 23.73 4.38
CA PRO A 111 -0.85 22.31 4.22
C PRO A 111 -0.42 21.67 5.55
N HIS A 112 -0.86 20.44 5.79
CA HIS A 112 -0.55 19.72 7.03
C HIS A 112 0.58 18.72 6.81
N ALA A 113 1.66 18.86 7.57
CA ALA A 113 2.70 17.83 7.62
C ALA A 113 2.20 16.62 8.43
N LEU A 114 2.25 15.44 7.80
CA LEU A 114 1.79 14.17 8.36
C LEU A 114 2.92 13.13 8.35
N VAL A 115 2.72 12.09 9.15
CA VAL A 115 3.53 10.88 9.12
C VAL A 115 2.62 9.68 8.94
N SER A 116 2.98 8.78 8.03
CA SER A 116 2.33 7.48 7.89
C SER A 116 3.22 6.37 8.45
N ILE A 117 2.58 5.40 9.10
CA ILE A 117 3.18 4.10 9.41
C ILE A 117 2.83 3.16 8.27
N ILE A 118 3.85 2.67 7.59
CA ILE A 118 3.71 1.81 6.43
C ILE A 118 4.31 0.46 6.76
N GLU A 119 3.55 -0.59 6.47
CA GLU A 119 4.05 -1.94 6.48
C GLU A 119 4.44 -2.38 5.08
N ALA A 120 5.67 -2.89 4.95
CA ALA A 120 6.15 -3.48 3.72
C ALA A 120 6.71 -4.89 3.96
N GLU A 121 6.38 -5.83 3.08
CA GLU A 121 6.95 -7.19 3.08
C GLU A 121 7.72 -7.42 1.79
N PHE A 122 8.93 -7.96 1.91
CA PHE A 122 9.84 -8.22 0.79
C PHE A 122 10.04 -9.71 0.59
N ASP A 123 10.00 -10.14 -0.66
CA ASP A 123 10.21 -11.53 -1.04
C ASP A 123 11.70 -11.92 -1.07
N GLY A 124 11.97 -13.16 -1.44
CA GLY A 124 13.33 -13.71 -1.54
C GLY A 124 14.19 -13.08 -2.66
N ALA A 125 13.56 -12.36 -3.59
CA ALA A 125 14.21 -11.61 -4.66
C ALA A 125 14.40 -10.13 -4.29
N GLY A 126 14.00 -9.72 -3.08
CA GLY A 126 14.05 -8.35 -2.61
C GLY A 126 12.97 -7.45 -3.19
N ARG A 127 11.90 -8.00 -3.80
CA ARG A 127 10.77 -7.20 -4.29
C ARG A 127 9.75 -7.01 -3.17
N CYS A 128 9.22 -5.79 -3.04
CA CYS A 128 8.11 -5.52 -2.13
C CYS A 128 6.83 -6.22 -2.64
N ALA A 129 6.40 -7.23 -1.89
CA ALA A 129 5.26 -8.10 -2.15
C ALA A 129 3.98 -7.64 -1.42
N LEU A 130 4.11 -6.91 -0.31
CA LEU A 130 3.01 -6.27 0.41
C LEU A 130 3.39 -4.85 0.75
N PHE A 131 2.45 -3.92 0.56
CA PHE A 131 2.59 -2.52 0.95
C PHE A 131 1.24 -2.05 1.50
N SER A 132 1.22 -1.55 2.74
CA SER A 132 0.00 -1.10 3.39
C SER A 132 0.27 0.08 4.30
N VAL A 133 -0.51 1.16 4.15
CA VAL A 133 -0.54 2.26 5.11
C VAL A 133 -1.39 1.81 6.29
N LEU A 134 -0.77 1.63 7.46
CA LEU A 134 -1.45 1.19 8.67
C LEU A 134 -2.09 2.35 9.42
N GLU A 135 -1.35 3.45 9.57
CA GLU A 135 -1.75 4.59 10.38
C GLU A 135 -1.25 5.90 9.77
N VAL A 136 -1.97 7.00 10.03
CA VAL A 136 -1.57 8.36 9.68
C VAL A 136 -1.78 9.25 10.90
N TYR A 137 -0.73 10.00 11.29
CA TYR A 137 -0.78 10.93 12.41
C TYR A 137 -0.10 12.27 12.06
N ALA A 138 -0.38 13.30 12.86
CA ALA A 138 0.19 14.63 12.64
C ALA A 138 1.69 14.61 12.90
N ALA A 139 2.49 15.18 11.99
CA ALA A 139 3.91 15.36 12.25
C ALA A 139 4.09 16.32 13.44
N SER A 140 4.91 15.94 14.42
CA SER A 140 5.19 16.80 15.56
C SER A 140 5.85 18.09 15.08
N PRO A 141 5.31 19.28 15.41
CA PRO A 141 5.94 20.55 15.08
C PRO A 141 7.18 20.71 15.96
N GLY A 142 8.33 20.18 15.52
CA GLY A 142 9.63 20.34 16.18
C GLY A 142 10.38 19.07 16.62
N GLY A 143 9.96 17.88 16.20
CA GLY A 143 10.69 16.64 16.50
C GLY A 143 11.93 16.47 15.61
N THR A 144 13.08 17.00 16.03
CA THR A 144 14.35 16.36 15.64
C THR A 144 14.30 14.91 16.12
N PRO A 145 14.77 13.92 15.34
CA PRO A 145 14.94 12.58 15.86
C PRO A 145 15.90 12.72 17.03
N LEU A 146 15.43 12.46 18.26
CA LEU A 146 16.33 12.15 19.34
C LEU A 146 17.03 10.87 18.89
N LEU A 147 18.24 11.02 18.36
CA LEU A 147 19.22 9.94 18.33
C LEU A 147 19.20 9.38 19.76
N SER A 148 18.59 8.21 19.93
CA SER A 148 18.74 7.46 21.16
C SER A 148 20.24 7.23 21.33
N ASP A 149 20.81 7.94 22.30
CA ASP A 149 22.18 7.80 22.77
C ASP A 149 22.46 6.32 23.05
N HIS A 150 23.06 5.62 22.09
CA HIS A 150 23.79 4.39 22.36
C HIS A 150 25.11 4.78 23.01
N THR A 151 25.03 5.16 24.30
CA THR A 151 26.21 5.19 25.16
C THR A 151 26.32 3.82 25.83
N ARG A 152 27.23 3.02 25.26
CA ARG A 152 28.01 1.90 25.81
C ARG A 152 27.44 1.05 26.94
#